data_AF-A0A3N6N0Z3-F1
#
_entry.id   AF-A0A3N6N0Z3-F1
#
_cell.length_a   1.000
_cell.length_b   1.000
_cell.length_c   1.000
_cell.angle_alpha   90.00
_cell.angle_beta   90.00
_cell.angle_gamma   90.00
#
_symmetry.space_group_name_H-M   'P 1'
#
loop_
_entity.id
_entity.type
_entity.pdbx_description
1 polymer ?
#
loop_
_entity_poly.entity_id
_entity_poly.type
_entity_poly.pdbx_seq_one_letter_code
_entity_poly.pdbx_strand_id
1 'polypeptide(L)'
;MFAPNDGTEVANTSHQSPSGDNLLEACKKEFKSSFNLHPFKFNHTLHRSGLFDISRIGELTRRMMERNGDFCALDFKRGSISTKFGDGAVDRKINAVPSRERLDETIARLGETSTWLKLTRPQDYDAEYAQVLDAITTELEILSDFPLREDMTYATMTLILSSPKVATPFHIDHESNFLFQVQGSKDVCLFPATDRELVPEQEVESYYTGNFDAAHYRREFQDRGTIYRITPGDVVHHPPLAPHWVQNGDNISVSISINYCMKSLEKRARVYQANYFLRKMGLKPLPPGLSPLRDSLKRNVLSTLEHRNPKTFSEVVHTPVNRLKLPLTAVRRLVKR
;
A
#
# COMPACT_ATOMS: atom_id res chain seq x y z
N MET A 1 68.30 -3.07 -5.89
CA MET A 1 67.50 -4.28 -6.15
C MET A 1 66.22 -4.13 -5.36
N PHE A 2 65.14 -3.81 -6.07
CA PHE A 2 63.83 -3.47 -5.51
C PHE A 2 62.97 -4.73 -5.45
N ALA A 3 62.40 -5.01 -4.29
CA ALA A 3 61.32 -5.98 -4.12
C ALA A 3 59.97 -5.25 -4.28
N PRO A 4 58.99 -5.81 -5.02
CA PRO A 4 57.68 -5.21 -5.16
C PRO A 4 56.76 -5.64 -4.00
N ASN A 5 55.98 -4.68 -3.50
CA ASN A 5 54.97 -4.84 -2.48
C ASN A 5 53.61 -4.99 -3.18
N ASP A 6 53.05 -6.20 -3.18
CA ASP A 6 51.69 -6.46 -3.69
C ASP A 6 50.67 -6.01 -2.64
N GLY A 7 50.09 -4.84 -2.85
CA GLY A 7 48.94 -4.34 -2.12
C GLY A 7 47.68 -4.46 -2.98
N THR A 8 46.95 -5.56 -2.82
CA THR A 8 45.58 -5.71 -3.33
C THR A 8 44.66 -4.69 -2.65
N GLU A 9 44.27 -3.64 -3.38
CA GLU A 9 43.20 -2.72 -2.97
C GLU A 9 41.84 -3.42 -3.10
N VAL A 10 41.24 -3.76 -1.96
CA VAL A 10 39.83 -4.11 -1.87
C VAL A 10 39.04 -2.80 -1.96
N ALA A 11 38.32 -2.62 -3.07
CA ALA A 11 37.45 -1.48 -3.28
C ALA A 11 36.36 -1.41 -2.20
N ASN A 12 36.55 -0.50 -1.25
CA ASN A 12 35.57 -0.13 -0.25
C ASN A 12 34.50 0.74 -0.94
N THR A 13 33.39 0.14 -1.37
CA THR A 13 32.23 0.88 -1.85
C THR A 13 31.54 1.52 -0.66
N SER A 14 31.96 2.73 -0.31
CA SER A 14 31.27 3.60 0.63
C SER A 14 29.91 3.97 0.04
N HIS A 15 28.83 3.47 0.66
CA HIS A 15 27.48 3.99 0.44
C HIS A 15 27.48 5.47 0.87
N GLN A 16 27.40 6.37 -0.10
CA GLN A 16 27.18 7.79 0.16
C GLN A 16 25.78 7.97 0.75
N SER A 17 25.71 8.38 2.01
CA SER A 17 24.49 8.91 2.59
C SER A 17 23.97 10.09 1.74
N PRO A 18 22.68 10.18 1.44
CA PRO A 18 22.12 11.26 0.63
C PRO A 18 22.07 12.54 1.47
N SER A 19 23.14 13.32 1.46
CA SER A 19 23.15 14.67 2.00
C SER A 19 23.32 15.66 0.84
N GLY A 20 22.20 16.13 0.27
CA GLY A 20 22.21 17.29 -0.63
C GLY A 20 21.07 17.40 -1.65
N ASP A 21 20.58 16.28 -2.19
CA ASP A 21 19.61 16.28 -3.30
C ASP A 21 18.22 15.82 -2.86
N ASN A 22 17.17 16.48 -3.38
CA ASN A 22 15.78 16.08 -3.15
C ASN A 22 15.53 14.66 -3.68
N LEU A 23 14.78 13.87 -2.93
CA LEU A 23 14.36 12.53 -3.33
C LEU A 23 13.23 12.56 -4.35
N LEU A 24 12.39 13.60 -4.31
CA LEU A 24 11.22 13.79 -5.15
C LEU A 24 11.41 14.94 -6.14
N GLU A 25 11.03 14.70 -7.38
CA GLU A 25 11.10 15.65 -8.49
C GLU A 25 9.67 15.89 -9.01
N ALA A 26 9.03 16.96 -8.50
CA ALA A 26 7.64 17.28 -8.84
C ALA A 26 7.39 18.79 -8.92
N CYS A 27 6.46 19.19 -9.78
CA CYS A 27 5.94 20.56 -9.80
C CYS A 27 5.03 20.78 -8.58
N LYS A 28 5.46 21.63 -7.64
CA LYS A 28 4.71 21.93 -6.40
C LYS A 28 3.26 22.36 -6.66
N LYS A 29 3.00 23.15 -7.71
CA LYS A 29 1.64 23.63 -8.03
C LYS A 29 0.72 22.48 -8.43
N GLU A 30 1.18 21.61 -9.34
CA GLU A 30 0.42 20.46 -9.84
C GLU A 30 0.24 19.39 -8.76
N PHE A 31 1.29 19.17 -7.96
CA PHE A 31 1.23 18.27 -6.81
C PHE A 31 0.14 18.72 -5.84
N LYS A 32 0.21 19.98 -5.38
CA LYS A 32 -0.76 20.54 -4.43
C LYS A 32 -2.20 20.47 -4.94
N SER A 33 -2.44 20.77 -6.23
CA SER A 33 -3.79 20.73 -6.79
C SER A 33 -4.36 19.32 -6.95
N SER A 34 -3.50 18.29 -6.99
CA SER A 34 -3.89 16.91 -7.27
C SER A 34 -3.89 16.01 -6.04
N PHE A 35 -3.08 16.34 -5.02
CA PHE A 35 -2.87 15.53 -3.83
C PHE A 35 -4.20 15.11 -3.17
N ASN A 36 -4.40 13.79 -3.07
CA ASN A 36 -5.60 13.13 -2.54
C ASN A 36 -6.93 13.45 -3.27
N LEU A 37 -6.88 14.06 -4.45
CA LEU A 37 -8.05 14.38 -5.28
C LEU A 37 -8.03 13.61 -6.60
N HIS A 38 -6.88 13.64 -7.30
CA HIS A 38 -6.71 13.02 -8.60
C HIS A 38 -5.41 12.21 -8.62
N PRO A 39 -5.35 11.07 -9.33
CA PRO A 39 -4.09 10.37 -9.55
C PRO A 39 -3.18 11.21 -10.46
N PHE A 40 -1.88 11.22 -10.16
CA PHE A 40 -0.87 11.92 -10.95
C PHE A 40 0.48 11.22 -10.86
N LYS A 41 1.34 11.48 -11.85
CA LYS A 41 2.69 10.91 -11.97
C LYS A 41 3.75 12.00 -11.82
N PHE A 42 4.85 11.70 -11.14
CA PHE A 42 6.02 12.56 -10.98
C PHE A 42 7.29 11.69 -10.83
N ASN A 43 8.45 12.29 -10.54
CA ASN A 43 9.73 11.58 -10.56
C ASN A 43 10.41 11.48 -9.19
N HIS A 44 11.37 10.55 -9.06
CA HIS A 44 12.17 10.35 -7.85
C HIS A 44 13.58 9.83 -8.15
N THR A 45 14.52 10.01 -7.21
CA THR A 45 15.93 9.60 -7.36
C THR A 45 16.27 8.26 -6.70
N LEU A 46 15.37 7.68 -5.90
CA LEU A 46 15.62 6.42 -5.16
C LEU A 46 16.07 5.23 -6.02
N HIS A 47 15.72 5.21 -7.32
CA HIS A 47 16.15 4.16 -8.24
C HIS A 47 17.67 4.14 -8.50
N ARG A 48 18.39 5.19 -8.06
CA ARG A 48 19.84 5.35 -8.21
C ARG A 48 20.62 5.11 -6.91
N SER A 49 19.95 4.88 -5.79
CA SER A 49 20.60 4.85 -4.47
C SER A 49 21.31 3.54 -4.14
N GLY A 50 21.01 2.45 -4.86
CA GLY A 50 21.46 1.09 -4.52
C GLY A 50 20.80 0.48 -3.29
N LEU A 51 20.10 1.27 -2.45
CA LEU A 51 19.41 0.79 -1.24
C LEU A 51 18.27 -0.19 -1.56
N PHE A 52 17.69 -0.05 -2.75
CA PHE A 52 16.55 -0.85 -3.20
C PHE A 52 16.93 -1.91 -4.22
N ASP A 53 18.23 -2.19 -4.36
CA ASP A 53 18.71 -3.29 -5.20
C ASP A 53 18.32 -4.64 -4.59
N ILE A 54 18.08 -5.63 -5.45
CA ILE A 54 17.62 -6.97 -5.03
C ILE A 54 18.57 -7.60 -3.99
N SER A 55 19.88 -7.42 -4.14
CA SER A 55 20.89 -7.91 -3.18
C SER A 55 20.71 -7.28 -1.79
N ARG A 56 20.59 -5.96 -1.73
CA ARG A 56 20.40 -5.18 -0.49
C ARG A 56 19.06 -5.50 0.19
N ILE A 57 18.03 -5.76 -0.61
CA ILE A 57 16.74 -6.24 -0.12
C ILE A 57 16.84 -7.67 0.42
N GLY A 58 17.65 -8.54 -0.18
CA GLY A 58 17.94 -9.87 0.37
C GLY A 58 18.55 -9.81 1.77
N GLU A 59 19.51 -8.91 2.00
CA GLU A 59 20.10 -8.67 3.32
C GLU A 59 19.09 -8.14 4.34
N LEU A 60 18.26 -7.16 3.94
CA LEU A 60 17.16 -6.66 4.77
C LEU A 60 16.21 -7.79 5.15
N THR A 61 15.82 -8.64 4.19
CA THR A 61 14.89 -9.72 4.45
C THR A 61 15.45 -10.71 5.47
N ARG A 62 16.74 -11.06 5.38
CA ARG A 62 17.42 -11.90 6.38
C ARG A 62 17.35 -11.29 7.79
N ARG A 63 17.59 -9.98 7.91
CA ARG A 63 17.45 -9.26 9.19
C ARG A 63 16.01 -9.22 9.71
N MET A 64 15.03 -9.05 8.84
CA MET A 64 13.61 -9.12 9.22
C MET A 64 13.24 -10.51 9.74
N MET A 65 13.72 -11.59 9.09
CA MET A 65 13.50 -12.96 9.55
C MET A 65 14.06 -13.21 10.95
N GLU A 66 15.29 -12.74 11.22
CA GLU A 66 15.94 -12.87 12.53
C GLU A 66 15.16 -12.21 13.67
N ARG A 67 14.43 -11.15 13.35
CA ARG A 67 13.65 -10.36 14.30
C ARG A 67 12.16 -10.69 14.25
N ASN A 68 11.77 -11.81 13.62
CA ASN A 68 10.37 -12.23 13.44
C ASN A 68 9.48 -11.11 12.85
N GLY A 69 9.99 -10.42 11.83
CA GLY A 69 9.30 -9.31 11.19
C GLY A 69 8.24 -9.71 10.18
N ASP A 70 7.46 -8.71 9.75
CA ASP A 70 6.34 -8.89 8.82
C ASP A 70 6.81 -8.92 7.36
N PHE A 71 6.82 -10.09 6.76
CA PHE A 71 7.01 -10.26 5.33
C PHE A 71 6.19 -11.44 4.80
N CYS A 72 5.86 -11.40 3.52
CA CYS A 72 5.10 -12.44 2.84
C CYS A 72 5.74 -12.76 1.50
N ALA A 73 6.01 -14.04 1.26
CA ALA A 73 6.47 -14.56 -0.02
C ALA A 73 5.37 -15.47 -0.61
N LEU A 74 4.97 -15.20 -1.83
CA LEU A 74 3.96 -15.94 -2.58
C LEU A 74 4.57 -16.44 -3.90
N ASP A 75 4.44 -17.74 -4.16
CA ASP A 75 4.77 -18.34 -5.46
C ASP A 75 3.46 -18.68 -6.18
N PHE A 76 3.14 -17.95 -7.26
CA PHE A 76 1.98 -18.22 -8.10
C PHE A 76 2.31 -19.27 -9.15
N LYS A 77 2.48 -20.54 -8.78
CA LYS A 77 2.70 -21.61 -9.78
C LYS A 77 1.57 -21.64 -10.82
N ARG A 78 1.86 -21.12 -12.03
CA ARG A 78 0.98 -21.16 -13.23
C ARG A 78 -0.47 -20.77 -12.99
N GLY A 79 -0.71 -19.56 -12.48
CA GLY A 79 -2.01 -18.90 -12.57
C GLY A 79 -2.02 -17.96 -13.77
N SER A 80 -2.62 -18.38 -14.88
CA SER A 80 -3.04 -17.46 -15.94
C SER A 80 -3.78 -16.25 -15.34
N ILE A 81 -3.66 -15.10 -15.98
CA ILE A 81 -4.43 -13.84 -15.79
C ILE A 81 -5.97 -14.03 -15.78
N SER A 82 -6.47 -15.26 -15.84
CA SER A 82 -7.88 -15.65 -15.92
C SER A 82 -8.50 -16.22 -14.62
N THR A 83 -7.78 -16.38 -13.51
CA THR A 83 -8.37 -16.97 -12.27
C THR A 83 -8.73 -15.96 -11.16
N LYS A 84 -8.91 -14.68 -11.49
CA LYS A 84 -9.48 -13.69 -10.55
C LYS A 84 -10.50 -12.73 -11.19
N PHE A 85 -11.25 -13.22 -12.17
CA PHE A 85 -12.65 -12.81 -12.33
C PHE A 85 -13.53 -13.87 -11.66
N GLY A 86 -13.68 -13.78 -10.34
CA GLY A 86 -14.51 -14.71 -9.56
C GLY A 86 -13.75 -15.44 -8.45
N ASP A 87 -14.38 -15.46 -7.29
CA ASP A 87 -14.07 -16.23 -6.07
C ASP A 87 -12.85 -15.85 -5.24
N GLY A 88 -13.15 -14.98 -4.27
CA GLY A 88 -12.76 -15.22 -2.89
C GLY A 88 -11.58 -14.38 -2.44
N ALA A 89 -11.86 -13.50 -1.48
CA ALA A 89 -11.08 -13.35 -0.25
C ALA A 89 -9.69 -13.97 -0.35
N VAL A 90 -8.69 -13.21 -0.77
CA VAL A 90 -7.32 -13.55 -0.40
C VAL A 90 -7.11 -13.13 1.05
N ASP A 91 -7.93 -13.73 1.92
CA ASP A 91 -7.59 -14.07 3.29
C ASP A 91 -6.81 -15.40 3.28
N ARG A 92 -5.90 -15.55 2.31
CA ARG A 92 -4.84 -16.53 2.45
C ARG A 92 -3.81 -15.90 3.37
N LYS A 93 -3.97 -16.13 4.68
CA LYS A 93 -2.83 -16.38 5.56
C LYS A 93 -1.94 -17.45 4.89
N ILE A 94 -1.10 -17.05 3.93
CA ILE A 94 0.09 -17.82 3.59
C ILE A 94 1.13 -17.35 4.59
N ASN A 95 0.96 -17.85 5.82
CA ASN A 95 2.06 -18.00 6.77
C ASN A 95 2.91 -19.22 6.35
N ALA A 96 3.24 -19.35 5.07
CA ALA A 96 4.34 -20.20 4.68
C ALA A 96 5.57 -19.32 4.75
N VAL A 97 6.08 -19.10 5.96
CA VAL A 97 7.45 -18.62 6.16
C VAL A 97 8.32 -19.61 5.37
N PRO A 98 8.93 -19.21 4.26
CA PRO A 98 9.91 -20.08 3.64
C PRO A 98 11.06 -20.23 4.64
N SER A 99 11.63 -21.42 4.80
CA SER A 99 12.92 -21.54 5.48
C SER A 99 13.91 -20.55 4.84
N ARG A 100 14.95 -20.11 5.57
CA ARG A 100 15.97 -19.20 5.03
C ARG A 100 16.45 -19.62 3.63
N GLU A 101 16.65 -20.91 3.43
CA GLU A 101 17.03 -21.53 2.15
C GLU A 101 16.04 -21.26 1.02
N ARG A 102 14.74 -21.30 1.29
CA ARG A 102 13.71 -21.03 0.29
C ARG A 102 13.63 -19.56 -0.10
N LEU A 103 14.05 -18.62 0.76
CA LEU A 103 14.02 -17.20 0.45
C LEU A 103 15.11 -16.82 -0.56
N ASP A 104 16.35 -17.23 -0.31
CA ASP A 104 17.45 -16.97 -1.23
C ASP A 104 17.16 -17.62 -2.59
N GLU A 105 16.59 -18.83 -2.60
CA GLU A 105 16.09 -19.47 -3.82
C GLU A 105 14.95 -18.68 -4.48
N THR A 106 13.99 -18.17 -3.70
CA THR A 106 12.86 -17.36 -4.19
C THR A 106 13.36 -16.09 -4.88
N ILE A 107 14.34 -15.40 -4.28
CA ILE A 107 14.94 -14.19 -4.84
C ILE A 107 15.76 -14.54 -6.10
N ALA A 108 16.58 -15.59 -6.04
CA ALA A 108 17.38 -16.04 -7.19
C ALA A 108 16.53 -16.43 -8.40
N ARG A 109 15.32 -16.96 -8.15
CA ARG A 109 14.40 -17.43 -9.20
C ARG A 109 13.31 -16.43 -9.58
N LEU A 110 13.37 -15.19 -9.09
CA LEU A 110 12.38 -14.14 -9.40
C LEU A 110 12.15 -13.94 -10.91
N GLY A 111 13.15 -14.19 -11.75
CA GLY A 111 12.99 -14.07 -13.21
C GLY A 111 12.30 -15.26 -13.90
N GLU A 112 12.23 -16.41 -13.22
CA GLU A 112 11.87 -17.70 -13.83
C GLU A 112 10.57 -18.28 -13.29
N THR A 113 10.23 -17.96 -12.05
CA THR A 113 8.99 -18.36 -11.38
C THR A 113 7.99 -17.21 -11.39
N SER A 114 6.69 -17.48 -11.21
CA SER A 114 5.68 -16.42 -11.07
C SER A 114 5.60 -15.99 -9.60
N THR A 115 6.71 -15.47 -9.08
CA THR A 115 6.90 -15.15 -7.67
C THR A 115 6.53 -13.70 -7.35
N TRP A 116 6.05 -13.48 -6.14
CA TRP A 116 5.80 -12.18 -5.54
C TRP A 116 6.26 -12.16 -4.09
N LEU A 117 7.12 -11.21 -3.73
CA LEU A 117 7.64 -11.01 -2.38
C LEU A 117 7.27 -9.61 -1.91
N LYS A 118 6.65 -9.53 -0.73
CA LYS A 118 6.24 -8.30 -0.06
C LYS A 118 6.91 -8.20 1.30
N LEU A 119 7.70 -7.16 1.49
CA LEU A 119 8.35 -6.82 2.76
C LEU A 119 7.64 -5.59 3.33
N THR A 120 6.99 -5.75 4.48
CA THR A 120 6.18 -4.68 5.06
C THR A 120 6.93 -4.09 6.25
N ARG A 121 6.91 -2.76 6.37
CA ARG A 121 7.59 -2.03 7.44
C ARG A 121 9.12 -2.24 7.50
N PRO A 122 9.86 -2.22 6.37
CA PRO A 122 11.32 -2.37 6.39
C PRO A 122 12.01 -1.30 7.27
N GLN A 123 11.41 -0.11 7.40
CA GLN A 123 11.90 0.96 8.25
C GLN A 123 12.00 0.59 9.73
N ASP A 124 11.23 -0.38 10.22
CA ASP A 124 11.27 -0.81 11.62
C ASP A 124 12.51 -1.69 11.90
N TYR A 125 13.17 -2.19 10.85
CA TYR A 125 14.27 -3.16 10.93
C TYR A 125 15.60 -2.57 10.45
N ASP A 126 15.57 -1.44 9.76
CA ASP A 126 16.73 -0.85 9.12
C ASP A 126 16.63 0.69 9.04
N ALA A 127 17.63 1.36 9.61
CA ALA A 127 17.66 2.80 9.78
C ALA A 127 17.74 3.56 8.44
N GLU A 128 18.36 2.99 7.40
CA GLU A 128 18.43 3.65 6.08
C GLU A 128 17.04 3.77 5.45
N TYR A 129 16.20 2.73 5.57
CA TYR A 129 14.82 2.76 5.10
C TYR A 129 13.95 3.72 5.92
N ALA A 130 14.21 3.84 7.23
CA ALA A 130 13.55 4.82 8.10
C ALA A 130 13.89 6.27 7.71
N GLN A 131 15.16 6.54 7.40
CA GLN A 131 15.61 7.85 6.93
C GLN A 131 14.97 8.22 5.60
N VAL A 132 14.88 7.28 4.65
CA VAL A 132 14.20 7.51 3.37
C VAL A 132 12.72 7.82 3.57
N LEU A 133 12.02 7.05 4.41
CA LEU A 133 10.60 7.31 4.70
C LEU A 133 10.41 8.70 5.32
N ASP A 134 11.27 9.09 6.24
CA ASP A 134 11.21 10.40 6.89
C ASP A 134 11.47 11.54 5.90
N ALA A 135 12.50 11.43 5.06
CA ALA A 135 12.83 12.41 4.03
C ALA A 135 11.69 12.57 3.00
N ILE A 136 11.16 11.46 2.47
CA ILE A 136 10.00 11.48 1.56
C ILE A 136 8.80 12.15 2.24
N THR A 137 8.50 11.81 3.50
CA THR A 137 7.37 12.42 4.22
C THR A 137 7.53 13.93 4.33
N THR A 138 8.74 14.40 4.64
CA THR A 138 9.06 15.84 4.71
C THR A 138 8.90 16.53 3.35
N GLU A 139 9.40 15.94 2.27
CA GLU A 139 9.24 16.51 0.93
C GLU A 139 7.78 16.52 0.46
N LEU A 140 7.01 15.47 0.78
CA LEU A 140 5.57 15.42 0.49
C LEU A 140 4.80 16.52 1.24
N GLU A 141 5.12 16.82 2.51
CA GLU A 141 4.54 17.97 3.23
C GLU A 141 4.80 19.28 2.50
N ILE A 142 6.04 19.50 2.07
CA ILE A 142 6.44 20.72 1.35
C ILE A 142 5.73 20.84 0.00
N LEU A 143 5.64 19.74 -0.76
CA LEU A 143 5.02 19.70 -2.09
C LEU A 143 3.50 19.83 -2.03
N SER A 144 2.86 19.17 -1.06
CA SER A 144 1.41 19.22 -0.86
C SER A 144 0.93 20.51 -0.21
N ASP A 145 1.80 21.23 0.52
CA ASP A 145 1.41 22.33 1.41
C ASP A 145 0.32 21.87 2.41
N PHE A 146 0.46 20.63 2.86
CA PHE A 146 -0.45 19.97 3.78
C PHE A 146 0.35 19.43 4.97
N PRO A 147 -0.10 19.63 6.22
CA PRO A 147 0.61 19.17 7.41
C PRO A 147 0.45 17.65 7.58
N LEU A 148 1.10 16.89 6.70
CA LEU A 148 0.98 15.43 6.60
C LEU A 148 1.28 14.77 7.94
N ARG A 149 2.32 15.18 8.67
CA ARG A 149 2.68 14.57 9.97
C ARG A 149 1.67 14.85 11.06
N GLU A 150 0.98 15.98 11.01
CA GLU A 150 -0.06 16.29 11.99
C GLU A 150 -1.34 15.50 11.72
N ASP A 151 -1.68 15.27 10.45
CA ASP A 151 -2.87 14.50 10.07
C ASP A 151 -2.60 12.99 10.03
N MET A 152 -1.36 12.56 9.79
CA MET A 152 -0.97 11.16 9.68
C MET A 152 -1.15 10.42 11.00
N THR A 153 -1.79 9.26 10.93
CA THR A 153 -1.99 8.35 12.07
C THR A 153 -1.13 7.11 11.97
N TYR A 154 -0.79 6.72 10.74
CA TYR A 154 0.05 5.58 10.45
C TYR A 154 0.71 5.75 9.08
N ALA A 155 2.00 5.44 9.02
CA ALA A 155 2.80 5.44 7.80
C ALA A 155 3.44 4.07 7.65
N THR A 156 3.52 3.57 6.42
CA THR A 156 4.22 2.31 6.15
C THR A 156 4.87 2.32 4.79
N MET A 157 6.14 1.91 4.77
CA MET A 157 6.82 1.51 3.54
C MET A 157 6.59 0.02 3.29
N THR A 158 6.40 -0.36 2.04
CA THR A 158 6.36 -1.75 1.59
C THR A 158 7.27 -1.90 0.38
N LEU A 159 8.20 -2.85 0.42
CA LEU A 159 8.98 -3.24 -0.76
C LEU A 159 8.28 -4.40 -1.45
N ILE A 160 8.12 -4.30 -2.77
CA ILE A 160 7.43 -5.29 -3.59
C ILE A 160 8.38 -5.75 -4.69
N LEU A 161 8.76 -7.03 -4.64
CA LEU A 161 9.58 -7.70 -5.64
C LEU A 161 8.70 -8.71 -6.34
N SER A 162 8.76 -8.70 -7.67
CA SER A 162 7.78 -9.44 -8.45
C SER A 162 8.36 -9.88 -9.77
N SER A 163 7.99 -11.09 -10.14
CA SER A 163 8.33 -11.68 -11.42
C SER A 163 7.65 -10.96 -12.59
N PRO A 164 8.13 -11.17 -13.82
CA PRO A 164 7.47 -10.68 -15.03
C PRO A 164 5.98 -11.03 -15.05
N LYS A 165 5.16 -10.12 -15.60
CA LYS A 165 3.73 -10.32 -15.89
C LYS A 165 2.82 -10.58 -14.68
N VAL A 166 3.33 -10.51 -13.45
CA VAL A 166 2.50 -10.56 -12.23
C VAL A 166 1.57 -9.34 -12.20
N ALA A 167 0.33 -9.56 -11.76
CA ALA A 167 -0.69 -8.53 -11.67
C ALA A 167 -1.27 -8.43 -10.25
N THR A 168 -1.54 -7.21 -9.82
CA THR A 168 -2.40 -6.93 -8.66
C THR A 168 -3.81 -6.64 -9.17
N PRO A 169 -4.81 -7.42 -8.76
CA PRO A 169 -6.18 -7.28 -9.27
C PRO A 169 -6.81 -5.94 -8.86
N PHE A 170 -7.95 -5.63 -9.47
CA PHE A 170 -8.73 -4.46 -9.15
C PHE A 170 -9.15 -4.42 -7.68
N HIS A 171 -8.87 -3.31 -6.99
CA HIS A 171 -9.25 -3.10 -5.59
C HIS A 171 -9.29 -1.60 -5.25
N ILE A 172 -9.68 -1.29 -4.01
CA ILE A 172 -9.62 0.06 -3.40
C ILE A 172 -8.82 -0.02 -2.10
N ASP A 173 -8.13 1.06 -1.76
CA ASP A 173 -7.40 1.21 -0.50
C ASP A 173 -7.91 2.40 0.31
N HIS A 174 -7.65 2.38 1.62
CA HIS A 174 -8.00 3.47 2.51
C HIS A 174 -6.92 4.57 2.48
N GLU A 175 -5.67 4.16 2.37
CA GLU A 175 -4.50 5.00 2.49
C GLU A 175 -4.33 5.92 1.27
N SER A 176 -3.68 7.06 1.49
CA SER A 176 -3.00 7.74 0.38
C SER A 176 -1.73 6.96 0.08
N ASN A 177 -1.57 6.48 -1.15
CA ASN A 177 -0.43 5.66 -1.53
C ASN A 177 0.42 6.34 -2.62
N PHE A 178 1.73 6.18 -2.52
CA PHE A 178 2.70 6.58 -3.53
C PHE A 178 3.48 5.34 -3.96
N LEU A 179 3.32 4.94 -5.22
CA LEU A 179 4.00 3.78 -5.79
C LEU A 179 5.22 4.26 -6.60
N PHE A 180 6.40 4.03 -6.05
CA PHE A 180 7.70 4.36 -6.63
C PHE A 180 8.23 3.16 -7.40
N GLN A 181 8.65 3.35 -8.63
CA GLN A 181 9.22 2.30 -9.46
C GLN A 181 10.76 2.36 -9.42
N VAL A 182 11.39 1.28 -8.94
CA VAL A 182 12.86 1.19 -8.80
C VAL A 182 13.46 0.39 -9.96
N GLN A 183 12.86 -0.74 -10.31
CA GLN A 183 13.36 -1.62 -11.36
C GLN A 183 12.20 -2.22 -12.17
N GLY A 184 12.40 -2.39 -13.47
CA GLY A 184 11.39 -2.94 -14.39
C GLY A 184 10.29 -1.92 -14.71
N SER A 185 9.19 -2.39 -15.30
CA SER A 185 8.07 -1.52 -15.68
C SER A 185 6.73 -2.07 -15.20
N LYS A 186 5.76 -1.17 -14.98
CA LYS A 186 4.37 -1.52 -14.64
C LYS A 186 3.38 -0.61 -15.36
N ASP A 187 2.24 -1.16 -15.72
CA ASP A 187 1.02 -0.39 -15.99
C ASP A 187 0.19 -0.31 -14.72
N VAL A 188 -0.13 0.91 -14.31
CA VAL A 188 -1.01 1.19 -13.17
C VAL A 188 -2.25 1.87 -13.72
N CYS A 189 -3.40 1.21 -13.65
CA CYS A 189 -4.66 1.82 -14.06
C CYS A 189 -5.40 2.33 -12.84
N LEU A 190 -5.59 3.65 -12.77
CA LEU A 190 -6.30 4.32 -11.69
C LEU A 190 -7.61 4.92 -12.21
N PHE A 191 -8.68 4.70 -11.45
CA PHE A 191 -10.01 5.21 -11.72
C PHE A 191 -10.37 6.36 -10.77
N PRO A 192 -11.32 7.25 -11.12
CA PRO A 192 -11.75 8.33 -10.25
C PRO A 192 -12.30 7.83 -8.90
N ALA A 193 -11.73 8.28 -7.77
CA ALA A 193 -12.13 7.86 -6.42
C ALA A 193 -13.57 8.25 -6.02
N THR A 194 -14.15 9.22 -6.73
CA THR A 194 -15.48 9.78 -6.49
C THR A 194 -16.56 9.19 -7.38
N ASP A 195 -16.21 8.34 -8.36
CA ASP A 195 -17.18 7.70 -9.24
C ASP A 195 -17.93 6.56 -8.50
N ARG A 196 -19.16 6.87 -8.09
CA ARG A 196 -20.04 5.94 -7.36
C ARG A 196 -20.88 5.05 -8.26
N GLU A 197 -20.84 5.22 -9.58
CA GLU A 197 -21.30 4.18 -10.49
C GLU A 197 -20.24 3.07 -10.57
N LEU A 198 -18.97 3.46 -10.58
CA LEU A 198 -17.85 2.53 -10.67
C LEU A 198 -17.60 1.75 -9.38
N VAL A 199 -17.61 2.42 -8.22
CA VAL A 199 -17.62 1.75 -6.90
C VAL A 199 -18.76 2.32 -6.06
N PRO A 200 -19.94 1.65 -6.04
CA PRO A 200 -21.09 2.07 -5.25
C PRO A 200 -20.79 2.22 -3.77
N GLU A 201 -21.54 3.09 -3.10
CA GLU A 201 -21.43 3.36 -1.66
C GLU A 201 -21.42 2.07 -0.82
N GLN A 202 -22.25 1.09 -1.17
CA GLN A 202 -22.34 -0.19 -0.46
C GLN A 202 -21.06 -1.04 -0.57
N GLU A 203 -20.31 -0.92 -1.67
CA GLU A 203 -19.01 -1.59 -1.83
C GLU A 203 -17.96 -0.91 -0.95
N VAL A 204 -17.93 0.43 -0.94
CA VAL A 204 -17.05 1.20 -0.04
C VAL A 204 -17.38 0.93 1.44
N GLU A 205 -18.67 0.92 1.79
CA GLU A 205 -19.17 0.56 3.12
C GLU A 205 -18.75 -0.87 3.51
N SER A 206 -18.86 -1.83 2.58
CA SER A 206 -18.41 -3.21 2.80
C SER A 206 -16.91 -3.29 3.01
N TYR A 207 -16.10 -2.57 2.22
CA TYR A 207 -14.65 -2.46 2.39
C TYR A 207 -14.30 -2.02 3.82
N TYR A 208 -14.89 -0.93 4.29
CA TYR A 208 -14.63 -0.40 5.63
C TYR A 208 -15.11 -1.29 6.78
N THR A 209 -15.79 -2.40 6.47
CA THR A 209 -16.16 -3.41 7.46
C THR A 209 -15.24 -4.64 7.46
N GLY A 210 -14.17 -4.61 6.67
CA GLY A 210 -13.15 -5.66 6.56
C GLY A 210 -13.29 -6.57 5.34
N ASN A 211 -14.10 -6.22 4.34
CA ASN A 211 -14.15 -6.97 3.07
C ASN A 211 -13.23 -6.31 2.03
N PHE A 212 -11.97 -6.71 1.96
CA PHE A 212 -10.99 -6.11 1.06
C PHE A 212 -11.28 -6.33 -0.44
N ASP A 213 -12.11 -7.32 -0.79
CA ASP A 213 -12.52 -7.60 -2.17
C ASP A 213 -13.89 -6.98 -2.50
N ALA A 214 -14.35 -5.98 -1.73
CA ALA A 214 -15.68 -5.41 -1.91
C ALA A 214 -15.86 -4.64 -3.23
N ALA A 215 -14.79 -4.07 -3.78
CA ALA A 215 -14.84 -3.33 -5.03
C ALA A 215 -14.75 -4.29 -6.22
N HIS A 216 -15.79 -4.34 -7.05
CA HIS A 216 -15.84 -5.26 -8.18
C HIS A 216 -15.42 -4.56 -9.47
N TYR A 217 -14.53 -5.21 -10.23
CA TYR A 217 -14.20 -4.74 -11.56
C TYR A 217 -15.36 -4.98 -12.52
N ARG A 218 -15.73 -3.92 -13.24
CA ARG A 218 -16.78 -3.91 -14.26
C ARG A 218 -16.14 -3.52 -15.58
N ARG A 219 -16.12 -4.44 -16.54
CA ARG A 219 -15.39 -4.26 -17.81
C ARG A 219 -15.90 -3.06 -18.60
N GLU A 220 -17.20 -2.79 -18.52
CA GLU A 220 -17.88 -1.65 -19.14
C GLU A 220 -17.39 -0.28 -18.62
N PHE A 221 -16.67 -0.24 -17.48
CA PHE A 221 -16.11 0.99 -16.93
C PHE A 221 -14.60 1.15 -17.16
N GLN A 222 -13.94 0.22 -17.89
CA GLN A 222 -12.49 0.28 -18.11
C GLN A 222 -12.05 1.59 -18.78
N ASP A 223 -12.85 2.14 -19.68
CA ASP A 223 -12.54 3.39 -20.39
C ASP A 223 -12.55 4.63 -19.48
N ARG A 224 -13.04 4.51 -18.23
CA ARG A 224 -12.96 5.57 -17.21
C ARG A 224 -11.62 5.61 -16.48
N GLY A 225 -10.77 4.60 -16.66
CA GLY A 225 -9.48 4.48 -16.00
C GLY A 225 -8.35 5.14 -16.80
N THR A 226 -7.40 5.73 -16.09
CA THR A 226 -6.17 6.26 -16.67
C THR A 226 -5.02 5.28 -16.43
N ILE A 227 -4.36 4.84 -17.51
CA ILE A 227 -3.19 3.97 -17.41
C ILE A 227 -1.92 4.82 -17.32
N TYR A 228 -1.19 4.66 -16.22
CA TYR A 228 0.12 5.22 -15.99
C TYR A 228 1.17 4.12 -16.18
N ARG A 229 1.93 4.19 -17.28
CA ARG A 229 3.16 3.39 -17.43
C ARG A 229 4.24 4.01 -16.55
N ILE A 230 4.76 3.23 -15.62
CA ILE A 230 5.86 3.60 -14.72
C ILE A 230 7.10 2.75 -15.00
N THR A 231 8.25 3.40 -14.96
CA THR A 231 9.61 2.88 -15.19
C THR A 231 10.54 3.39 -14.08
N PRO A 232 11.79 2.92 -13.95
CA PRO A 232 12.68 3.36 -12.88
C PRO A 232 12.76 4.89 -12.76
N GLY A 233 12.42 5.42 -11.59
CA GLY A 233 12.38 6.86 -11.34
C GLY A 233 11.02 7.51 -11.51
N ASP A 234 9.97 6.77 -11.89
CA ASP A 234 8.59 7.24 -11.87
C ASP A 234 7.91 6.95 -10.52
N VAL A 235 7.05 7.86 -10.08
CA VAL A 235 6.11 7.69 -8.96
C VAL A 235 4.71 7.96 -9.47
N VAL A 236 3.75 7.12 -9.07
CA VAL A 236 2.32 7.42 -9.24
C VAL A 236 1.62 7.53 -7.88
N HIS A 237 0.87 8.63 -7.70
CA HIS A 237 0.02 8.83 -6.53
C HIS A 237 -1.34 8.13 -6.74
N HIS A 238 -1.74 7.36 -5.74
CA HIS A 238 -3.03 6.71 -5.65
C HIS A 238 -3.85 7.45 -4.58
N PRO A 239 -4.87 8.24 -4.97
CA PRO A 239 -5.75 8.87 -4.02
C PRO A 239 -6.49 7.81 -3.16
N PRO A 240 -6.80 8.13 -1.90
CA PRO A 240 -7.62 7.28 -1.05
C PRO A 240 -8.94 6.89 -1.72
N LEU A 241 -9.27 5.60 -1.71
CA LEU A 241 -10.42 4.99 -2.39
C LEU A 241 -10.41 5.07 -3.92
N ALA A 242 -9.31 5.50 -4.56
CA ALA A 242 -9.16 5.39 -6.01
C ALA A 242 -9.09 3.91 -6.39
N PRO A 243 -10.07 3.39 -7.14
CA PRO A 243 -10.04 2.00 -7.59
C PRO A 243 -8.90 1.83 -8.58
N HIS A 244 -8.21 0.70 -8.52
CA HIS A 244 -7.06 0.48 -9.40
C HIS A 244 -6.67 -0.98 -9.55
N TRP A 245 -5.97 -1.28 -10.65
CA TRP A 245 -5.24 -2.52 -10.88
C TRP A 245 -3.81 -2.21 -11.31
N VAL A 246 -2.89 -3.17 -11.12
CA VAL A 246 -1.48 -3.04 -11.53
C VAL A 246 -1.05 -4.26 -12.31
N GLN A 247 -0.34 -4.05 -13.43
CA GLN A 247 0.20 -5.11 -14.28
C GLN A 247 1.69 -4.88 -14.49
N ASN A 248 2.53 -5.83 -14.07
CA ASN A 248 3.96 -5.76 -14.38
C ASN A 248 4.22 -6.06 -15.86
N GLY A 249 5.27 -5.46 -16.41
CA GLY A 249 5.81 -5.79 -17.72
C GLY A 249 6.58 -7.11 -17.74
N ASP A 250 7.39 -7.30 -18.78
CA ASP A 250 8.10 -8.55 -19.06
C ASP A 250 9.43 -8.69 -18.30
N ASN A 251 9.67 -7.84 -17.30
CA ASN A 251 10.89 -7.77 -16.52
C ASN A 251 10.61 -8.09 -15.05
N ILE A 252 11.63 -8.53 -14.32
CA ILE A 252 11.60 -8.47 -12.85
C ILE A 252 11.32 -7.02 -12.45
N SER A 253 10.42 -6.84 -11.50
CA SER A 253 10.04 -5.53 -11.01
C SER A 253 10.23 -5.37 -9.51
N VAL A 254 10.88 -4.26 -9.14
CA VAL A 254 11.04 -3.77 -7.78
C VAL A 254 10.33 -2.42 -7.67
N SER A 255 9.44 -2.30 -6.69
CA SER A 255 8.73 -1.05 -6.40
C SER A 255 8.60 -0.84 -4.91
N ILE A 256 8.48 0.43 -4.50
CA ILE A 256 8.23 0.84 -3.12
C ILE A 256 6.82 1.42 -3.06
N SER A 257 6.01 0.95 -2.13
CA SER A 257 4.70 1.54 -1.81
C SER A 257 4.83 2.26 -0.49
N ILE A 258 4.52 3.56 -0.44
CA ILE A 258 4.46 4.33 0.80
C ILE A 258 3.01 4.73 1.04
N ASN A 259 2.44 4.17 2.10
CA ASN A 259 1.03 4.28 2.45
C ASN A 259 0.87 5.15 3.70
N TYR A 260 -0.01 6.15 3.60
CA TYR A 260 -0.35 7.07 4.68
C TYR A 260 -1.82 6.92 5.06
N CYS A 261 -2.09 6.48 6.30
CA CYS A 261 -3.38 6.70 6.96
C CYS A 261 -3.38 8.10 7.57
N MET A 262 -4.54 8.76 7.53
CA MET A 262 -4.66 10.13 7.99
C MET A 262 -6.00 10.32 8.71
N LYS A 263 -6.03 11.19 9.74
CA LYS A 263 -7.24 11.49 10.52
C LYS A 263 -8.36 11.96 9.61
N SER A 264 -8.07 12.78 8.59
CA SER A 264 -9.07 13.20 7.60
C SER A 264 -9.74 12.02 6.86
N LEU A 265 -8.97 11.00 6.50
CA LEU A 265 -9.46 9.79 5.84
C LEU A 265 -10.27 8.92 6.80
N GLU A 266 -9.81 8.77 8.04
CA GLU A 266 -10.51 8.01 9.08
C GLU A 266 -11.86 8.63 9.43
N LYS A 267 -11.92 9.96 9.54
CA LYS A 267 -13.18 10.69 9.76
C LYS A 267 -14.23 10.31 8.72
N ARG A 268 -13.83 10.16 7.45
CA ARG A 268 -14.70 9.70 6.36
C ARG A 268 -15.01 8.20 6.47
N ALA A 269 -14.02 7.38 6.81
CA ALA A 269 -14.22 5.95 7.06
C ALA A 269 -15.29 5.69 8.13
N ARG A 270 -15.31 6.46 9.23
CA ARG A 270 -16.33 6.33 10.30
C ARG A 270 -17.75 6.56 9.79
N VAL A 271 -17.93 7.48 8.84
CA VAL A 271 -19.24 7.74 8.24
C VAL A 271 -19.69 6.55 7.39
N TYR A 272 -18.80 5.97 6.57
CA TYR A 272 -19.09 4.74 5.82
C TYR A 272 -19.42 3.57 6.75
N GLN A 273 -18.67 3.39 7.84
CA GLN A 273 -18.92 2.35 8.82
C GLN A 273 -20.29 2.51 9.50
N ALA A 274 -20.65 3.73 9.90
CA ALA A 274 -21.98 4.01 10.43
C ALA A 274 -23.08 3.74 9.39
N ASN A 275 -22.89 4.20 8.15
CA ASN A 275 -23.83 4.00 7.05
C ASN A 275 -24.10 2.51 6.81
N TYR A 276 -23.07 1.67 6.83
CA TYR A 276 -23.20 0.22 6.71
C TYR A 276 -24.19 -0.35 7.75
N PHE A 277 -24.01 0.00 9.04
CA PHE A 277 -24.89 -0.50 10.10
C PHE A 277 -26.31 0.06 9.99
N LEU A 278 -26.46 1.35 9.65
CA LEU A 278 -27.77 1.97 9.43
C LEU A 278 -28.53 1.26 8.29
N ARG A 279 -27.84 0.90 7.19
CA ARG A 279 -28.44 0.10 6.11
C ARG A 279 -28.83 -1.29 6.56
N LYS A 280 -28.02 -1.96 7.39
CA LYS A 280 -28.38 -3.26 7.99
C LYS A 280 -29.62 -3.17 8.89
N MET A 281 -29.94 -1.99 9.42
CA MET A 281 -31.16 -1.71 10.18
C MET A 281 -32.34 -1.28 9.29
N GLY A 282 -32.20 -1.28 7.96
CA GLY A 282 -33.27 -0.89 7.04
C GLY A 282 -33.36 0.61 6.74
N LEU A 283 -32.43 1.42 7.25
CA LEU A 283 -32.37 2.86 6.97
C LEU A 283 -31.65 3.14 5.64
N LYS A 284 -31.89 4.32 5.08
CA LYS A 284 -31.26 4.82 3.85
C LYS A 284 -30.37 6.03 4.15
N PRO A 285 -29.18 5.83 4.73
CA PRO A 285 -28.31 6.94 5.08
C PRO A 285 -27.78 7.65 3.82
N LEU A 286 -27.56 8.96 3.94
CA LEU A 286 -26.88 9.74 2.91
C LEU A 286 -25.38 9.38 2.85
N PRO A 287 -24.79 9.37 1.63
CA PRO A 287 -23.34 9.31 1.42
C PRO A 287 -22.56 10.33 2.24
N PRO A 288 -21.29 10.05 2.59
CA PRO A 288 -20.42 11.03 3.23
C PRO A 288 -20.27 12.31 2.40
N GLY A 289 -20.26 13.47 3.07
CA GLY A 289 -20.09 14.79 2.46
C GLY A 289 -21.39 15.51 2.14
N LEU A 290 -22.53 14.80 2.02
CA LEU A 290 -23.82 15.44 1.69
C LEU A 290 -24.50 16.12 2.89
N SER A 291 -24.16 15.74 4.13
CA SER A 291 -24.76 16.35 5.32
C SER A 291 -23.73 16.45 6.46
N PRO A 292 -23.05 17.60 6.61
CA PRO A 292 -22.00 17.78 7.61
C PRO A 292 -22.44 17.47 9.05
N LEU A 293 -23.67 17.84 9.41
CA LEU A 293 -24.24 17.58 10.74
C LEU A 293 -24.42 16.07 11.00
N ARG A 294 -25.01 15.35 10.04
CA ARG A 294 -25.23 13.89 10.16
C ARG A 294 -23.91 13.15 10.17
N ASP A 295 -22.95 13.57 9.35
CA ASP A 295 -21.63 12.96 9.27
C ASP A 295 -20.84 13.19 10.55
N SER A 296 -20.94 14.38 11.15
CA SER A 296 -20.34 14.64 12.45
C SER A 296 -20.93 13.76 13.55
N LEU A 297 -22.27 13.59 13.57
CA LEU A 297 -22.91 12.70 14.55
C LEU A 297 -22.45 11.25 14.38
N LYS A 298 -22.53 10.71 13.16
CA LYS A 298 -22.09 9.34 12.83
C LYS A 298 -20.63 9.12 13.24
N ARG A 299 -19.76 10.05 12.87
CA ARG A 299 -18.33 10.00 13.21
C ARG A 299 -18.14 9.99 14.72
N ASN A 300 -18.73 10.95 15.45
CA ASN A 300 -18.52 11.07 16.89
C ASN A 300 -18.93 9.78 17.63
N VAL A 301 -20.03 9.15 17.22
CA VAL A 301 -20.45 7.85 17.77
C VAL A 301 -19.40 6.77 17.51
N LEU A 302 -18.96 6.60 16.26
CA LEU A 302 -18.00 5.57 15.88
C LEU A 302 -16.61 5.81 16.48
N SER A 303 -16.19 7.06 16.64
CA SER A 303 -14.89 7.42 17.20
C SER A 303 -14.75 7.06 18.69
N THR A 304 -15.86 6.92 19.44
CA THR A 304 -15.80 6.39 20.82
C THR A 304 -15.24 4.97 20.91
N LEU A 305 -15.26 4.24 19.79
CA LEU A 305 -14.81 2.86 19.69
C LEU A 305 -13.43 2.74 19.04
N GLU A 306 -12.73 3.85 18.80
CA GLU A 306 -11.38 3.84 18.23
C GLU A 306 -10.34 3.27 19.20
N HIS A 307 -9.23 2.81 18.63
CA HIS A 307 -8.07 2.43 19.40
C HIS A 307 -7.31 3.70 19.83
N ARG A 308 -6.91 3.81 21.10
CA ARG A 308 -6.24 5.03 21.60
C ARG A 308 -4.82 5.23 21.07
N ASN A 309 -4.14 4.15 20.71
CA ASN A 309 -2.76 4.17 20.21
C ASN A 309 -2.56 3.06 19.16
N PRO A 310 -3.18 3.17 17.98
CA PRO A 310 -3.11 2.13 16.96
C PRO A 310 -1.68 1.96 16.45
N LYS A 311 -1.24 0.71 16.27
CA LYS A 311 0.08 0.33 15.75
C LYS A 311 0.00 -0.39 14.41
N THR A 312 -1.19 -0.77 13.97
CA THR A 312 -1.41 -1.45 12.69
C THR A 312 -2.52 -0.77 11.90
N PHE A 313 -2.49 -0.94 10.57
CA PHE A 313 -3.56 -0.51 9.67
C PHE A 313 -4.95 -0.98 10.15
N SER A 314 -5.07 -2.26 10.53
CA SER A 314 -6.36 -2.80 10.98
C SER A 314 -6.84 -2.14 12.28
N GLU A 315 -5.93 -1.75 13.17
CA GLU A 315 -6.31 -1.03 14.38
C GLU A 315 -6.78 0.39 14.08
N VAL A 316 -6.13 1.07 13.14
CA VAL A 316 -6.53 2.38 12.64
C VAL A 316 -7.93 2.32 12.02
N VAL A 317 -8.14 1.41 11.05
CA VAL A 317 -9.36 1.45 10.23
C VAL A 317 -10.50 0.62 10.82
N HIS A 318 -10.23 -0.59 11.29
CA HIS A 318 -11.29 -1.59 11.56
C HIS A 318 -11.67 -1.77 13.04
N THR A 319 -10.92 -1.22 13.99
CA THR A 319 -11.24 -1.37 15.44
C THR A 319 -12.69 -1.00 15.78
N PRO A 320 -13.24 0.15 15.34
CA PRO A 320 -14.61 0.52 15.69
C PRO A 320 -15.64 -0.52 15.23
N VAL A 321 -15.51 -1.01 14.00
CA VAL A 321 -16.42 -2.03 13.43
C VAL A 321 -16.26 -3.37 14.14
N ASN A 322 -15.02 -3.78 14.43
CA ASN A 322 -14.75 -5.04 15.12
C ASN A 322 -15.41 -5.05 16.50
N ARG A 323 -15.32 -3.94 17.26
CA ARG A 323 -15.98 -3.79 18.56
C ARG A 323 -17.50 -3.85 18.46
N LEU A 324 -18.12 -3.24 17.43
CA LEU A 324 -19.56 -3.32 17.20
C LEU A 324 -20.04 -4.74 16.83
N LYS A 325 -19.20 -5.53 16.14
CA LYS A 325 -19.55 -6.89 15.72
C LYS A 325 -19.51 -7.91 16.88
N LEU A 326 -18.68 -7.68 17.91
CA LEU A 326 -18.48 -8.62 19.04
C LEU A 326 -19.77 -9.06 19.78
N PRO A 327 -20.66 -8.16 20.23
CA PRO A 327 -21.88 -8.57 20.92
C PRO A 327 -22.84 -9.33 19.99
N LEU A 328 -22.88 -8.97 18.69
CA LEU A 328 -23.74 -9.63 17.70
C LEU A 328 -23.30 -11.08 17.40
N THR A 329 -22.00 -11.36 17.38
CA THR A 329 -21.47 -12.73 17.20
C THR A 329 -21.65 -13.59 18.44
N ALA A 330 -21.55 -13.02 19.65
CA ALA A 330 -21.81 -13.75 20.89
C ALA A 330 -23.27 -14.21 21.00
N VAL A 331 -24.23 -13.32 20.71
CA VAL A 331 -25.67 -13.66 20.71
C VAL A 331 -26.01 -14.71 19.66
N ARG A 332 -25.47 -14.62 18.44
CA ARG A 332 -25.68 -15.64 17.39
C ARG A 332 -25.12 -17.02 17.75
N ARG A 333 -24.05 -17.09 18.55
CA ARG A 333 -23.49 -18.36 19.04
C ARG A 333 -24.34 -18.99 20.14
N LEU A 334 -25.01 -18.17 20.95
CA LEU A 334 -25.95 -18.62 21.99
C LEU A 334 -27.26 -19.15 21.40
N VAL A 335 -27.77 -18.54 20.32
CA VAL A 335 -29.03 -18.97 19.66
C VAL A 335 -28.85 -20.20 18.76
N LYS A 336 -27.61 -20.54 18.39
CA LYS A 336 -27.27 -21.75 17.60
C LYS A 336 -26.87 -22.96 18.44
N ARG A 337 -26.85 -22.82 19.78
CA ARG A 337 -26.80 -23.95 20.73
C ARG A 337 -28.21 -24.21 21.21
#